data_AF-A0A4Y5SUX1-F1
#
_entry.id   AF-A0A4Y5SUX1-F1
#
_cell.length_a   1.000
_cell.length_b   1.000
_cell.length_c   1.000
_cell.angle_alpha   90.00
_cell.angle_beta   90.00
_cell.angle_gamma   90.00
#
_symmetry.space_group_name_H-M   'P 1'
#
loop_
_entity.id
_entity.type
_entity.pdbx_description
1 polymer ?
#
loop_
_entity_poly.entity_id
_entity_poly.type
_entity_poly.pdbx_seq_one_letter_code
_entity_poly.pdbx_strand_id
1 'polypeptide(L)'
;MTHRCSHLKARLGALSLIACLVATQAGAQQGGLPDAQDIWRHLPPLPGQAAAPAPEPAPAPELAPEPAPAPRPAPAAPAPVPVAPPPSAPVAAAPPSSPVAPVPQTLPQTVAPGFSRTLAQARVVIHYPEGRGYARSEELVRLLRAVGTAEVETRPVRYAVDRQSIRYFHAADREVTGTISDLVGGGGRATVSDFTFFRPSPRDGTIEVWLP
;
A
#
# COMPACT_ATOMS: atom_id res chain seq x y z
N MET A 1 31.32 56.35 -4.94
CA MET A 1 32.19 55.46 -4.13
C MET A 1 31.36 55.02 -2.93
N THR A 2 31.09 53.77 -2.57
CA THR A 2 31.55 52.42 -2.94
C THR A 2 30.58 51.47 -2.23
N HIS A 3 29.82 50.62 -2.93
CA HIS A 3 29.19 49.43 -2.31
C HIS A 3 28.84 48.38 -3.38
N ARG A 4 29.87 47.79 -4.00
CA ARG A 4 29.74 46.57 -4.82
C ARG A 4 30.98 45.71 -4.64
N CYS A 5 31.13 45.05 -3.48
CA CYS A 5 32.25 44.13 -3.28
C CYS A 5 31.97 42.96 -2.31
N SER A 6 30.71 42.55 -2.12
CA SER A 6 30.39 41.44 -1.20
C SER A 6 29.84 40.18 -1.85
N HIS A 7 29.60 40.17 -3.17
CA HIS A 7 28.94 39.01 -3.81
C HIS A 7 29.88 37.95 -4.40
N LEU A 8 31.21 38.20 -4.42
CA LEU A 8 32.17 37.31 -5.09
C LEU A 8 32.82 36.26 -4.17
N LYS A 9 32.72 36.36 -2.83
CA LYS A 9 33.33 35.37 -1.92
C LYS A 9 32.47 34.12 -1.68
N ALA A 10 31.18 34.13 -2.02
CA ALA A 10 30.28 32.99 -1.73
C ALA A 10 30.29 31.88 -2.80
N ARG A 11 30.92 32.09 -3.97
CA ARG A 11 30.91 31.10 -5.07
C ARG A 11 32.19 30.28 -5.22
N LEU A 12 33.23 30.56 -4.43
CA LEU A 12 34.51 29.83 -4.50
C LEU A 12 34.58 28.59 -3.57
N GLY A 13 33.59 28.35 -2.71
CA GLY A 13 33.57 27.18 -1.82
C GLY A 13 32.95 25.92 -2.44
N ALA A 14 32.19 26.05 -3.54
CA ALA A 14 31.40 24.95 -4.08
C ALA A 14 32.08 24.15 -5.20
N LEU A 15 33.21 24.63 -5.75
CA LEU A 15 33.89 23.98 -6.87
C LEU A 15 35.14 23.15 -6.49
N SER A 16 35.59 23.19 -5.23
CA SER A 16 36.81 22.48 -4.81
C SER A 16 36.56 21.09 -4.19
N LEU A 17 35.30 20.66 -4.03
CA LEU A 17 34.97 19.33 -3.49
C LEU A 17 34.52 18.31 -4.55
N ILE A 18 34.37 18.72 -5.81
CA ILE A 18 33.98 17.82 -6.91
C ILE A 18 35.22 17.19 -7.59
N ALA A 19 36.43 17.67 -7.33
CA ALA A 19 37.66 17.21 -7.99
C ALA A 19 38.44 16.10 -7.24
N CYS A 20 38.09 15.74 -6.01
CA CYS A 20 38.83 14.71 -5.24
C CYS A 20 38.24 13.29 -5.29
N LEU A 21 37.17 13.03 -6.04
CA LEU A 21 36.50 11.73 -6.03
C LEU A 21 36.44 11.03 -7.41
N VAL A 22 37.45 11.24 -8.26
CA VAL A 22 37.58 10.53 -9.56
C VAL A 22 38.91 9.77 -9.69
N ALA A 23 39.69 9.62 -8.63
CA ALA A 23 40.99 8.96 -8.70
C ALA A 23 41.13 7.72 -7.80
N THR A 24 40.19 6.77 -7.84
CA THR A 24 40.44 5.40 -7.35
C THR A 24 39.50 4.37 -8.00
N GLN A 25 39.55 4.23 -9.33
CA GLN A 25 38.99 3.05 -9.99
C GLN A 25 40.06 2.39 -10.85
N ALA A 26 40.95 1.66 -10.18
CA ALA A 26 41.90 0.78 -10.82
C ALA A 26 42.26 -0.32 -9.82
N GLY A 27 41.57 -1.46 -9.91
CA GLY A 27 41.90 -2.65 -9.13
C GLY A 27 40.71 -3.61 -8.95
N ALA A 28 40.79 -4.75 -9.61
CA ALA A 28 40.08 -5.99 -9.30
C ALA A 28 38.56 -6.06 -9.58
N GLN A 29 38.24 -6.17 -10.87
CA GLN A 29 37.30 -7.19 -11.33
C GLN A 29 37.86 -8.58 -10.96
N GLN A 30 37.39 -9.18 -9.86
CA GLN A 30 37.49 -10.62 -9.59
C GLN A 30 36.64 -11.00 -8.37
N GLY A 31 35.62 -11.83 -8.58
CA GLY A 31 34.79 -12.44 -7.54
C GLY A 31 33.37 -11.88 -7.53
N GLY A 32 32.38 -12.72 -7.84
CA GLY A 32 30.97 -12.35 -7.87
C GLY A 32 30.52 -11.69 -6.57
N LEU A 33 29.47 -10.85 -6.67
CA LEU A 33 28.84 -10.22 -5.51
C LEU A 33 28.62 -11.28 -4.43
N PRO A 34 29.12 -11.08 -3.20
CA PRO A 34 28.86 -12.01 -2.12
C PRO A 34 27.35 -12.16 -1.95
N ASP A 35 26.87 -13.41 -1.96
CA ASP A 35 25.49 -13.68 -1.62
C ASP A 35 25.20 -13.12 -0.23
N ALA A 36 23.95 -12.72 0.01
CA ALA A 36 23.54 -12.14 1.28
C ALA A 36 24.00 -13.01 2.45
N GLN A 37 23.97 -14.35 2.32
CA GLN A 37 24.42 -15.27 3.37
C GLN A 37 25.91 -15.14 3.74
N ASP A 38 26.76 -14.77 2.79
CA ASP A 38 28.21 -14.62 3.03
C ASP A 38 28.48 -13.35 3.84
N ILE A 39 27.70 -12.29 3.58
CA ILE A 39 27.73 -11.04 4.36
C ILE A 39 27.29 -11.29 5.80
N TRP A 40 26.27 -12.14 6.02
CA TRP A 40 25.79 -12.47 7.37
C TRP A 40 26.78 -13.31 8.18
N ARG A 41 27.59 -14.16 7.54
CA ARG A 41 28.57 -15.03 8.24
C ARG A 41 29.80 -14.29 8.76
N HIS A 42 30.12 -13.14 8.19
CA HIS A 42 31.34 -12.39 8.51
C HIS A 42 31.11 -11.16 9.39
N LEU A 43 29.89 -10.95 9.90
CA LEU A 43 29.62 -9.88 10.86
C LEU A 43 30.27 -10.20 12.22
N PRO A 44 31.10 -9.30 12.77
CA PRO A 44 31.62 -9.48 14.12
C PRO A 44 30.45 -9.46 15.12
N PRO A 45 30.50 -10.25 16.20
CA PRO A 45 29.48 -10.21 17.24
C PRO A 45 29.41 -8.79 17.81
N LEU A 46 28.20 -8.24 17.88
CA LEU A 46 27.97 -6.91 18.41
C LEU A 46 28.45 -6.86 19.87
N PRO A 47 29.32 -5.90 20.24
CA PRO A 47 29.77 -5.75 21.62
C PRO A 47 28.57 -5.39 22.50
N GLY A 48 28.19 -6.31 23.39
CA GLY A 48 27.04 -6.16 24.29
C GLY A 48 26.07 -7.35 24.33
N GLN A 49 26.21 -8.37 23.47
CA GLN A 49 25.50 -9.63 23.66
C GLN A 49 26.18 -10.50 24.72
N ALA A 50 26.07 -10.08 25.98
CA ALA A 50 26.10 -11.03 27.07
C ALA A 50 24.91 -11.97 26.87
N ALA A 51 25.17 -13.28 26.81
CA ALA A 51 24.12 -14.29 26.82
C ALA A 51 23.19 -13.99 28.01
N ALA A 52 21.95 -13.63 27.71
CA ALA A 52 20.94 -13.46 28.74
C ALA A 52 20.86 -14.78 29.52
N PRO A 53 20.86 -14.76 30.87
CA PRO A 53 20.70 -15.97 31.64
C PRO A 53 19.41 -16.67 31.23
N ALA A 54 19.48 -17.99 31.08
CA ALA A 54 18.32 -18.81 30.74
C ALA A 54 17.19 -18.51 31.73
N PRO A 55 15.94 -18.27 31.25
CA PRO A 55 14.83 -17.98 32.15
C PRO A 55 14.61 -19.17 33.07
N GLU A 56 14.58 -18.89 34.38
CA GLU A 56 14.21 -19.84 35.42
C GLU A 56 12.80 -20.38 35.12
N PRO A 57 12.53 -21.70 35.31
CA PRO A 57 11.23 -22.26 35.01
C PRO A 57 10.14 -21.58 35.85
N ALA A 58 9.17 -20.96 35.20
CA ALA A 58 8.01 -20.41 35.87
C ALA A 58 7.25 -21.53 36.62
N PRO A 59 6.68 -21.27 37.82
CA PRO A 59 5.83 -22.24 38.48
C PRO A 59 4.65 -22.60 37.57
N ALA A 60 4.33 -23.90 37.53
CA ALA A 60 3.24 -24.43 36.72
C ALA A 60 1.92 -23.70 37.08
N PRO A 61 1.14 -23.24 36.10
CA PRO A 61 -0.14 -22.61 36.37
C PRO A 61 -1.06 -23.63 37.05
N GLU A 62 -1.54 -23.26 38.24
CA GLU A 62 -2.61 -24.00 38.92
C GLU A 62 -3.84 -24.00 38.01
N LEU A 63 -4.30 -25.20 37.63
CA LEU A 63 -5.38 -25.37 36.68
C LEU A 63 -6.66 -24.72 37.25
N ALA A 64 -7.16 -23.71 36.54
CA ALA A 64 -8.47 -23.13 36.82
C ALA A 64 -9.54 -24.24 36.79
N PRO A 65 -10.55 -24.20 37.68
CA PRO A 65 -11.62 -25.18 37.68
C PRO A 65 -12.36 -25.16 36.33
N GLU A 66 -12.66 -26.36 35.83
CA GLU A 66 -13.35 -26.60 34.57
C GLU A 66 -14.69 -25.85 34.54
N PRO A 67 -15.00 -25.08 33.47
CA PRO A 67 -16.26 -24.39 33.36
C PRO A 67 -17.42 -25.39 33.38
N ALA A 68 -18.44 -25.13 34.21
CA ALA A 68 -19.66 -25.92 34.20
C ALA A 68 -20.27 -25.97 32.79
N PRO A 69 -20.82 -27.12 32.35
CA PRO A 69 -21.38 -27.25 31.02
C PRO A 69 -22.53 -26.25 30.83
N ALA A 70 -22.48 -25.49 29.74
CA ALA A 70 -23.51 -24.53 29.39
C ALA A 70 -24.88 -25.25 29.22
N PRO A 71 -25.98 -24.62 29.64
CA PRO A 71 -27.31 -25.18 29.44
C PRO A 71 -27.59 -25.37 27.94
N ARG A 72 -28.08 -26.56 27.60
CA ARG A 72 -28.43 -26.94 26.22
C ARG A 72 -29.50 -25.97 25.68
N PRO A 73 -29.34 -25.38 24.48
CA PRO A 73 -30.35 -24.50 23.90
C PRO A 73 -31.70 -25.22 23.78
N ALA A 74 -32.77 -24.55 24.19
CA ALA A 74 -34.13 -24.98 23.90
C ALA A 74 -34.34 -25.02 22.38
N PRO A 75 -35.11 -25.99 21.84
CA PRO A 75 -35.42 -26.06 20.42
C PRO A 75 -36.08 -24.76 19.96
N ALA A 76 -35.53 -24.14 18.92
CA ALA A 76 -36.16 -23.01 18.25
C ALA A 76 -37.50 -23.46 17.64
N ALA A 77 -38.55 -22.67 17.89
CA ALA A 77 -39.82 -22.83 17.21
C ALA A 77 -39.64 -22.78 15.68
N PRO A 78 -40.41 -23.54 14.89
CA PRO A 78 -40.30 -23.53 13.44
C PRO A 78 -40.62 -22.14 12.89
N ALA A 79 -39.78 -21.67 11.97
CA ALA A 79 -40.00 -20.42 11.23
C ALA A 79 -41.30 -20.47 10.41
N PRO A 80 -42.00 -19.34 10.21
CA PRO A 80 -43.13 -19.30 9.30
C PRO A 80 -42.67 -19.56 7.85
N VAL A 81 -43.40 -20.45 7.17
CA VAL A 81 -43.24 -20.77 5.75
C VAL A 81 -43.46 -19.51 4.89
N PRO A 82 -42.60 -19.22 3.89
CA PRO A 82 -42.85 -18.16 2.92
C PRO A 82 -44.11 -18.47 2.11
N VAL A 83 -45.10 -17.59 2.14
CA VAL A 83 -46.25 -17.63 1.24
C VAL A 83 -45.75 -17.21 -0.16
N ALA A 84 -45.85 -18.12 -1.13
CA ALA A 84 -45.52 -17.84 -2.52
C ALA A 84 -46.47 -16.76 -3.10
N PRO A 85 -45.98 -15.84 -3.96
CA PRO A 85 -46.85 -14.92 -4.68
C PRO A 85 -47.75 -15.68 -5.68
N PRO A 86 -48.95 -15.16 -6.00
CA PRO A 86 -49.87 -15.81 -6.92
C PRO A 86 -49.32 -15.86 -8.35
N PRO A 87 -49.73 -16.86 -9.16
CA PRO A 87 -49.31 -16.97 -10.55
C PRO A 87 -49.91 -15.85 -11.40
N SER A 88 -49.07 -15.11 -12.12
CA SER A 88 -49.52 -14.20 -13.17
C SER A 88 -50.11 -14.99 -14.33
N ALA A 89 -51.34 -14.63 -14.73
CA ALA A 89 -52.08 -15.18 -15.85
C ALA A 89 -51.35 -15.00 -17.21
N PRO A 90 -51.67 -15.79 -18.24
CA PRO A 90 -50.94 -15.79 -19.50
C PRO A 90 -51.40 -14.63 -20.40
N VAL A 91 -50.45 -13.84 -20.91
CA VAL A 91 -50.71 -12.94 -22.03
C VAL A 91 -50.20 -13.60 -23.31
N ALA A 92 -51.07 -13.53 -24.32
CA ALA A 92 -51.04 -14.22 -25.59
C ALA A 92 -49.80 -13.96 -26.46
N ALA A 93 -49.55 -14.94 -27.33
CA ALA A 93 -48.45 -15.04 -28.28
C ALA A 93 -48.51 -14.05 -29.46
N ALA A 94 -47.33 -13.65 -29.95
CA ALA A 94 -47.05 -13.26 -31.35
C ALA A 94 -45.52 -13.34 -31.64
N PRO A 95 -45.06 -13.40 -32.91
CA PRO A 95 -44.53 -14.57 -33.65
C PRO A 95 -42.97 -14.67 -33.66
N PRO A 96 -42.35 -15.74 -34.24
CA PRO A 96 -40.92 -15.95 -34.14
C PRO A 96 -40.13 -15.05 -35.12
N SER A 97 -39.16 -14.29 -34.60
CA SER A 97 -38.08 -13.74 -35.41
C SER A 97 -36.82 -14.58 -35.22
N SER A 98 -36.26 -14.99 -36.36
CA SER A 98 -35.13 -15.90 -36.56
C SER A 98 -33.89 -15.63 -35.70
N PRO A 99 -33.02 -16.64 -35.46
CA PRO A 99 -31.77 -16.43 -34.75
C PRO A 99 -30.77 -15.70 -35.66
N VAL A 100 -30.50 -14.43 -35.37
CA VAL A 100 -29.26 -13.80 -35.82
C VAL A 100 -28.17 -14.29 -34.87
N ALA A 101 -27.24 -15.09 -35.40
CA ALA A 101 -26.02 -15.48 -34.71
C ALA A 101 -25.31 -14.24 -34.15
N PRO A 102 -24.74 -14.26 -32.93
CA PRO A 102 -23.93 -13.16 -32.46
C PRO A 102 -22.64 -13.13 -33.30
N VAL A 103 -22.61 -12.24 -34.28
CA VAL A 103 -21.34 -11.78 -34.87
C VAL A 103 -20.56 -11.17 -33.71
N PRO A 104 -19.32 -11.59 -33.41
CA PRO A 104 -18.48 -10.89 -32.45
C PRO A 104 -18.22 -9.50 -33.02
N GLN A 105 -18.99 -8.52 -32.53
CA GLN A 105 -18.71 -7.12 -32.81
C GLN A 105 -17.42 -6.78 -32.05
N THR A 106 -16.28 -6.96 -32.72
CA THR A 106 -15.05 -6.25 -32.40
C THR A 106 -15.28 -4.80 -32.79
N LEU A 107 -16.07 -4.08 -32.00
CA LEU A 107 -16.02 -2.63 -32.01
C LEU A 107 -14.57 -2.26 -31.66
N PRO A 108 -13.87 -1.46 -32.48
CA PRO A 108 -12.67 -0.81 -31.99
C PRO A 108 -13.12 -0.04 -30.76
N GLN A 109 -12.61 -0.43 -29.58
CA GLN A 109 -12.79 0.39 -28.39
C GLN A 109 -12.12 1.71 -28.72
N THR A 110 -12.92 2.70 -29.12
CA THR A 110 -12.53 4.08 -29.13
C THR A 110 -11.97 4.32 -27.75
N VAL A 111 -10.65 4.41 -27.67
CA VAL A 111 -9.94 4.82 -26.47
C VAL A 111 -10.34 6.29 -26.30
N ALA A 112 -11.51 6.53 -25.71
CA ALA A 112 -11.85 7.83 -25.19
C ALA A 112 -10.63 8.23 -24.35
N PRO A 113 -10.10 9.46 -24.48
CA PRO A 113 -9.03 9.92 -23.61
C PRO A 113 -9.49 9.67 -22.18
N GLY A 114 -8.88 8.67 -21.54
CA GLY A 114 -9.30 8.21 -20.24
C GLY A 114 -9.16 9.38 -19.29
N PHE A 115 -10.24 9.74 -18.62
CA PHE A 115 -10.16 10.77 -17.59
C PHE A 115 -9.24 10.23 -16.48
N SER A 116 -8.02 10.75 -16.41
CA SER A 116 -7.08 10.45 -15.33
C SER A 116 -7.36 11.39 -14.16
N ARG A 117 -7.46 10.84 -12.96
CA ARG A 117 -7.66 11.61 -11.75
C ARG A 117 -6.42 12.45 -11.44
N THR A 118 -6.62 13.64 -10.88
CA THR A 118 -5.54 14.53 -10.42
C THR A 118 -5.29 14.40 -8.91
N LEU A 119 -4.14 14.87 -8.40
CA LEU A 119 -3.87 14.91 -6.95
C LEU A 119 -4.93 15.69 -6.17
N ALA A 120 -5.42 16.80 -6.73
CA ALA A 120 -6.48 17.63 -6.15
C ALA A 120 -7.87 16.95 -6.13
N GLN A 121 -7.99 15.74 -6.65
CA GLN A 121 -9.20 14.92 -6.61
C GLN A 121 -8.98 13.60 -5.86
N ALA A 122 -7.74 13.30 -5.47
CA ALA A 122 -7.39 12.06 -4.82
C ALA A 122 -7.66 12.14 -3.31
N ARG A 123 -8.14 11.02 -2.77
CA ARG A 123 -8.29 10.76 -1.34
C ARG A 123 -7.28 9.71 -0.92
N VAL A 124 -6.24 10.13 -0.23
CA VAL A 124 -5.15 9.25 0.20
C VAL A 124 -5.37 8.82 1.65
N VAL A 125 -5.36 7.51 1.89
CA VAL A 125 -5.45 6.92 3.24
C VAL A 125 -4.13 6.23 3.57
N ILE A 126 -3.42 6.74 4.57
CA ILE A 126 -2.12 6.22 4.99
C ILE A 126 -2.31 5.28 6.17
N HIS A 127 -2.09 3.99 5.94
CA HIS A 127 -2.09 2.96 6.98
C HIS A 127 -0.67 2.78 7.53
N TYR A 128 -0.52 2.86 8.85
CA TYR A 128 0.77 2.70 9.52
C TYR A 128 0.63 1.87 10.82
N PRO A 129 1.63 1.06 11.20
CA PRO A 129 1.56 0.29 12.44
C PRO A 129 1.50 1.17 13.69
N GLU A 130 0.67 0.85 14.69
CA GLU A 130 0.54 1.68 15.92
C GLU A 130 1.87 1.91 16.66
N GLY A 131 2.76 0.91 16.66
CA GLY A 131 4.05 0.96 17.35
C GLY A 131 5.21 1.55 16.54
N ARG A 132 5.01 1.82 15.24
CA ARG A 132 6.08 2.33 14.34
C ARG A 132 5.50 3.00 13.10
N GLY A 133 6.19 4.00 12.56
CA GLY A 133 5.74 4.62 11.31
C GLY A 133 4.81 5.82 11.46
N TYR A 134 4.41 6.21 12.68
CA TYR A 134 3.71 7.48 12.94
C TYR A 134 4.49 8.69 12.41
N ALA A 135 5.79 8.76 12.70
CA ALA A 135 6.66 9.84 12.21
C ALA A 135 6.69 9.91 10.68
N ARG A 136 6.71 8.73 10.03
CA ARG A 136 6.69 8.64 8.56
C ARG A 136 5.32 9.00 7.99
N SER A 137 4.21 8.59 8.63
CA SER A 137 2.87 8.99 8.19
C SER A 137 2.70 10.50 8.27
N GLU A 138 3.18 11.15 9.33
CA GLU A 138 3.11 12.61 9.49
C GLU A 138 3.95 13.35 8.44
N GLU A 139 5.12 12.82 8.08
CA GLU A 139 5.93 13.34 6.98
C GLU A 139 5.17 13.28 5.65
N LEU A 140 4.53 12.14 5.36
CA LEU A 140 3.75 11.95 4.14
C LEU A 140 2.50 12.82 4.09
N VAL A 141 1.82 13.02 5.23
CA VAL A 141 0.69 13.96 5.32
C VAL A 141 1.16 15.37 4.93
N ARG A 142 2.26 15.84 5.52
CA ARG A 142 2.81 17.17 5.20
C ARG A 142 3.16 17.29 3.72
N LEU A 143 3.83 16.28 3.16
CA LEU A 143 4.23 16.26 1.75
C LEU A 143 3.02 16.28 0.82
N LEU A 144 2.05 15.38 1.03
CA LEU A 144 0.86 15.26 0.19
C LEU A 144 -0.04 16.50 0.24
N ARG A 145 -0.13 17.14 1.40
CA ARG A 145 -0.84 18.42 1.55
C ARG A 145 -0.11 19.56 0.83
N ALA A 146 1.21 19.63 0.93
CA ALA A 146 2.01 20.66 0.27
C ALA A 146 1.88 20.62 -1.27
N VAL A 147 1.69 19.44 -1.85
CA VAL A 147 1.50 19.26 -3.31
C VAL A 147 0.03 19.37 -3.76
N GLY A 148 -0.89 19.68 -2.85
CA GLY A 148 -2.30 19.95 -3.19
C GLY A 148 -3.21 18.71 -3.23
N THR A 149 -2.90 17.65 -2.49
CA THR A 149 -3.81 16.50 -2.36
C THR A 149 -5.08 16.91 -1.60
N ALA A 150 -6.25 16.63 -2.18
CA ALA A 150 -7.53 17.09 -1.63
C ALA A 150 -7.85 16.51 -0.26
N GLU A 151 -7.68 15.21 -0.10
CA GLU A 151 -7.97 14.52 1.16
C GLU A 151 -6.81 13.60 1.53
N VAL A 152 -6.30 13.76 2.75
CA VAL A 152 -5.27 12.88 3.31
C VAL A 152 -5.71 12.50 4.72
N GLU A 153 -5.88 11.20 4.93
CA GLU A 153 -6.24 10.58 6.21
C GLU A 153 -5.11 9.64 6.66
N THR A 154 -4.90 9.54 7.97
CA THR A 154 -4.01 8.53 8.56
C THR A 154 -4.81 7.53 9.37
N ARG A 155 -4.42 6.26 9.33
CA ARG A 155 -5.07 5.16 10.04
C ARG A 155 -4.03 4.28 10.71
N PRO A 156 -3.92 4.31 12.05
CA PRO A 156 -3.14 3.32 12.76
C PRO A 156 -3.73 1.92 12.54
N VAL A 157 -2.86 0.93 12.33
CA VAL A 157 -3.22 -0.47 12.18
C VAL A 157 -2.42 -1.35 13.14
N ARG A 158 -3.01 -2.47 13.55
CA ARG A 158 -2.39 -3.41 14.51
C ARG A 158 -1.44 -4.42 13.87
N TYR A 159 -1.44 -4.51 12.55
CA TYR A 159 -0.55 -5.37 11.78
C TYR A 159 0.27 -4.52 10.83
N ALA A 160 1.41 -5.04 10.44
CA ALA A 160 2.31 -4.37 9.51
C ALA A 160 2.46 -5.17 8.23
N VAL A 161 2.72 -4.45 7.15
CA VAL A 161 3.14 -5.03 5.88
C VAL A 161 4.67 -5.12 5.86
N ASP A 162 5.24 -6.15 5.22
CA ASP A 162 6.70 -6.28 5.17
C ASP A 162 7.35 -5.23 4.27
N ARG A 163 6.59 -4.72 3.30
CA ARG A 163 7.02 -3.73 2.32
C ARG A 163 5.92 -2.72 2.10
N GLN A 164 6.32 -1.50 1.78
CA GLN A 164 5.40 -0.45 1.39
C GLN A 164 4.55 -0.89 0.19
N SER A 165 3.24 -0.65 0.27
CA SER A 165 2.29 -0.98 -0.79
C SER A 165 1.32 0.17 -1.01
N ILE A 166 1.16 0.60 -2.26
CA ILE A 166 0.26 1.67 -2.65
C ILE A 166 -0.81 1.07 -3.55
N ARG A 167 -2.08 1.18 -3.16
CA ARG A 167 -3.20 0.48 -3.80
C ARG A 167 -4.17 1.49 -4.39
N TYR A 168 -4.64 1.22 -5.60
CA TYR A 168 -5.72 1.97 -6.26
C TYR A 168 -6.86 1.04 -6.67
N PHE A 169 -8.07 1.55 -6.65
CA PHE A 169 -9.29 0.73 -6.85
C PHE A 169 -10.06 1.08 -8.12
N HIS A 170 -9.71 2.18 -8.78
CA HIS A 170 -10.33 2.62 -10.03
C HIS A 170 -9.29 2.85 -11.10
N ALA A 171 -9.60 2.48 -12.35
CA ALA A 171 -8.67 2.64 -13.47
C ALA A 171 -8.24 4.10 -13.69
N ALA A 172 -9.14 5.05 -13.40
CA ALA A 172 -8.87 6.48 -13.45
C ALA A 172 -7.77 6.94 -12.47
N ASP A 173 -7.51 6.18 -11.40
CA ASP A 173 -6.57 6.52 -10.35
C ASP A 173 -5.15 6.00 -10.62
N ARG A 174 -4.95 5.22 -11.69
CA ARG A 174 -3.66 4.58 -12.03
C ARG A 174 -2.51 5.59 -12.13
N GLU A 175 -2.72 6.66 -12.89
CA GLU A 175 -1.67 7.66 -13.14
C GLU A 175 -1.32 8.47 -11.89
N VAL A 176 -2.33 8.97 -11.16
CA VAL A 176 -2.10 9.71 -9.91
C VAL A 176 -1.46 8.83 -8.83
N THR A 177 -1.75 7.53 -8.83
CA THR A 177 -1.11 6.59 -7.91
C THR A 177 0.38 6.41 -8.23
N GLY A 178 0.75 6.41 -9.50
CA GLY A 178 2.15 6.48 -9.94
C GLY A 178 2.85 7.73 -9.40
N THR A 179 2.22 8.89 -9.58
CA THR A 179 2.74 10.16 -9.04
C THR A 179 2.89 10.15 -7.52
N ILE A 180 1.91 9.60 -6.79
CA ILE A 180 1.99 9.44 -5.33
C ILE A 180 3.14 8.50 -4.96
N SER A 181 3.36 7.42 -5.70
CA SER A 181 4.48 6.51 -5.46
C SER A 181 5.84 7.19 -5.58
N ASP A 182 6.01 8.02 -6.62
CA ASP A 182 7.25 8.78 -6.83
C ASP A 182 7.47 9.82 -5.72
N LEU A 183 6.39 10.46 -5.25
CA LEU A 183 6.41 11.45 -4.17
C LEU A 183 6.70 10.85 -2.79
N VAL A 184 6.08 9.70 -2.47
CA VAL A 184 6.20 9.03 -1.17
C VAL A 184 7.58 8.36 -1.02
N GLY A 185 8.21 7.97 -2.13
CA GLY A 185 9.49 7.27 -2.15
C GLY A 185 9.41 5.86 -1.53
N GLY A 186 10.56 5.20 -1.35
CA GLY A 186 10.66 3.94 -0.61
C GLY A 186 10.50 2.63 -1.42
N GLY A 187 10.23 2.71 -2.72
CA GLY A 187 10.23 1.52 -3.59
C GLY A 187 9.77 1.73 -5.03
N GLY A 188 9.49 2.96 -5.45
CA GLY A 188 9.06 3.31 -6.81
C GLY A 188 7.79 2.59 -7.24
N ARG A 189 7.52 2.57 -8.56
CA ARG A 189 6.31 1.96 -9.14
C ARG A 189 6.10 0.48 -8.77
N ALA A 190 7.12 -0.24 -8.31
CA ALA A 190 7.00 -1.62 -7.82
C ALA A 190 6.16 -1.75 -6.53
N THR A 191 5.95 -0.64 -5.81
CA THR A 191 5.06 -0.59 -4.64
C THR A 191 3.59 -0.43 -5.03
N VAL A 192 3.30 -0.06 -6.28
CA VAL A 192 1.94 0.16 -6.77
C VAL A 192 1.26 -1.16 -7.10
N SER A 193 0.05 -1.35 -6.61
CA SER A 193 -0.75 -2.55 -6.81
C SER A 193 -2.14 -2.21 -7.34
N ASP A 194 -2.57 -2.94 -8.36
CA ASP A 194 -3.89 -2.82 -8.98
C ASP A 194 -4.93 -3.57 -8.15
N PHE A 195 -5.92 -2.86 -7.61
CA PHE A 195 -7.04 -3.43 -6.87
C PHE A 195 -8.39 -3.11 -7.55
N THR A 196 -8.43 -2.89 -8.87
CA THR A 196 -9.69 -2.56 -9.58
C THR A 196 -10.75 -3.67 -9.56
N PHE A 197 -10.34 -4.88 -9.19
CA PHE A 197 -11.21 -6.04 -9.02
C PHE A 197 -11.78 -6.19 -7.60
N PHE A 198 -11.35 -5.39 -6.63
CA PHE A 198 -11.81 -5.49 -5.23
C PHE A 198 -13.29 -5.12 -5.09
N ARG A 199 -14.07 -5.90 -4.35
CA ARG A 199 -15.52 -5.69 -4.16
C ARG A 199 -15.93 -5.82 -2.68
N PRO A 200 -16.79 -4.92 -2.17
CA PRO A 200 -17.31 -3.71 -2.84
C PRO A 200 -16.19 -2.70 -3.10
N SER A 201 -16.28 -1.96 -4.21
CA SER A 201 -15.24 -0.99 -4.55
C SER A 201 -15.28 0.18 -3.55
N PRO A 202 -14.13 0.65 -3.02
CA PRO A 202 -14.06 1.87 -2.25
C PRO A 202 -14.55 3.08 -3.04
N ARG A 203 -14.81 4.18 -2.33
CA ARG A 203 -15.18 5.47 -2.91
C ARG A 203 -14.19 5.86 -4.02
N ASP A 204 -14.71 6.43 -5.09
CA ASP A 204 -13.92 6.97 -6.19
C ASP A 204 -12.81 7.88 -5.68
N GLY A 205 -11.59 7.67 -6.19
CA GLY A 205 -10.42 8.48 -5.86
C GLY A 205 -9.70 8.03 -4.61
N THR A 206 -10.15 6.94 -3.97
CA THR A 206 -9.46 6.36 -2.82
C THR A 206 -8.17 5.68 -3.26
N ILE A 207 -7.06 6.11 -2.67
CA ILE A 207 -5.73 5.52 -2.82
C ILE A 207 -5.21 5.18 -1.44
N GLU A 208 -4.78 3.95 -1.22
CA GLU A 208 -4.25 3.53 0.08
C GLU A 208 -2.72 3.45 0.02
N VAL A 209 -2.06 3.99 1.04
CA VAL A 209 -0.61 3.86 1.24
C VAL A 209 -0.40 3.04 2.50
N TRP A 210 0.20 1.86 2.38
CA TRP A 210 0.52 0.97 3.48
C TRP A 210 2.00 1.07 3.81
N LEU A 211 2.32 1.49 5.05
CA LEU A 211 3.68 1.61 5.56
C LEU A 211 4.10 0.36 6.35
N PRO A 212 5.37 -0.04 6.27
CA PRO A 212 5.90 -1.19 7.00
C PRO A 212 6.16 -0.93 8.49
#